data_AF-A0A940FCT9-F1
#
_entry.id   AF-A0A940FCT9-F1
#
_cell.length_a   1.000
_cell.length_b   1.000
_cell.length_c   1.000
_cell.angle_alpha   90.00
_cell.angle_beta   90.00
_cell.angle_gamma   90.00
#
_symmetry.space_group_name_H-M   'P 1'
#
loop_
_entity.id
_entity.type
_entity.pdbx_description
1 polymer ?
#
loop_
_entity_poly.entity_id
_entity_poly.type
_entity_poly.pdbx_seq_one_letter_code
_entity_poly.pdbx_strand_id
1 'polypeptide(L)'
;MEFQEIIENFQPAVIQIASNGSTGTGFYLSHYNLIVTNEHVVGGAPEVTIAGKSFNKMLSSVWYTDKKHDLAFLQPPAGAAFPEIQLGRYESLKDGDEIIAIGHPYGLNYTATQGVISKVDRIRQGLHFIQIDAAINPGNSGGPLVNHSGEIIGINTFIIKGGDNLGFALPVSYLKIALELYFPYRGSPATRCPNCNFLVLLSNIDNQKYCPSCGTEVKLPEFPITEYTPGGTAKVIEEILKDLGKDIRLARDGTNKWEVQEGSAKIRISYNTDNFFISGDAYLCQLPEDSQKIKALYKFLLEQNDSDIDGLVLSCVSQNIVLSGVIYDLDMTKESASKLFSILFRKADQLDNILINDYGCLPRLQEA
;
A
#
# COMPACT_ATOMS: atom_id res chain seq x y z
N MET A 1 -4.83 -28.49 -5.45
CA MET A 1 -5.17 -27.45 -6.44
C MET A 1 -3.87 -27.10 -7.12
N GLU A 2 -3.86 -26.84 -8.43
CA GLU A 2 -2.61 -26.39 -9.06
C GLU A 2 -2.19 -25.04 -8.45
N PHE A 3 -0.89 -24.83 -8.25
CA PHE A 3 -0.36 -23.60 -7.63
C PHE A 3 -0.86 -22.33 -8.33
N GLN A 4 -0.94 -22.38 -9.66
CA GLN A 4 -1.43 -21.28 -10.49
C GLN A 4 -2.89 -20.94 -10.19
N GLU A 5 -3.75 -21.93 -9.97
CA GLU A 5 -5.16 -21.73 -9.66
C GLU A 5 -5.34 -21.09 -8.28
N ILE A 6 -4.51 -21.48 -7.30
CA ILE A 6 -4.48 -20.82 -5.98
C ILE A 6 -4.11 -19.35 -6.15
N ILE A 7 -3.05 -19.05 -6.90
CA ILE A 7 -2.58 -17.68 -7.13
C ILE A 7 -3.66 -16.81 -7.77
N GLU A 8 -4.31 -17.31 -8.83
CA GLU A 8 -5.38 -16.59 -9.54
C GLU A 8 -6.59 -16.33 -8.64
N ASN A 9 -6.95 -17.30 -7.80
CA ASN A 9 -8.04 -17.15 -6.83
C ASN A 9 -7.72 -16.12 -5.72
N PHE A 10 -6.47 -16.04 -5.28
CA PHE A 10 -6.07 -15.08 -4.24
C PHE A 10 -5.85 -13.67 -4.77
N GLN A 11 -5.44 -13.51 -6.04
CA GLN A 11 -5.04 -12.21 -6.60
C GLN A 11 -6.06 -11.07 -6.37
N PRO A 12 -7.39 -11.27 -6.51
CA PRO A 12 -8.36 -10.21 -6.26
C PRO A 12 -8.55 -9.89 -4.77
N ALA A 13 -8.33 -10.86 -3.87
CA ALA A 13 -8.51 -10.71 -2.43
C ALA A 13 -7.27 -10.13 -1.71
N VAL A 14 -6.12 -10.09 -2.37
CA VAL A 14 -4.87 -9.55 -1.83
C VAL A 14 -4.78 -8.05 -2.09
N ILE A 15 -4.55 -7.30 -1.02
CA ILE A 15 -4.67 -5.84 -0.96
C ILE A 15 -3.29 -5.23 -0.72
N GLN A 16 -2.94 -4.22 -1.52
CA GLN A 16 -1.78 -3.37 -1.27
C GLN A 16 -2.08 -2.40 -0.13
N ILE A 17 -1.13 -2.21 0.80
CA ILE A 17 -1.30 -1.32 1.95
C ILE A 17 -0.10 -0.40 2.07
N ALA A 18 -0.36 0.90 2.26
CA ALA A 18 0.65 1.90 2.58
C ALA A 18 0.22 2.74 3.80
N SER A 19 1.16 2.96 4.71
CA SER A 19 1.06 3.88 5.84
C SER A 19 2.28 4.82 5.85
N ASN A 20 2.38 5.69 6.85
CA ASN A 20 3.49 6.64 6.97
C ASN A 20 4.84 5.91 7.10
N GLY A 21 5.58 5.82 6.00
CA GLY A 21 6.92 5.22 5.95
C GLY A 21 6.95 3.68 5.96
N SER A 22 5.80 3.02 5.74
CA SER A 22 5.72 1.55 5.68
C SER A 22 4.76 1.12 4.57
N THR A 23 5.10 0.03 3.88
CA THR A 23 4.22 -0.62 2.91
C THR A 23 4.16 -2.11 3.20
N GLY A 24 3.05 -2.73 2.82
CA GLY A 24 2.82 -4.14 3.06
C GLY A 24 1.66 -4.67 2.24
N THR A 25 1.26 -5.87 2.62
CA THR A 25 0.17 -6.62 2.02
C THR A 25 -0.91 -6.86 3.06
N GLY A 26 -2.15 -6.98 2.62
CA GLY A 26 -3.22 -7.58 3.40
C GLY A 26 -4.08 -8.50 2.54
N PHE A 27 -5.09 -9.10 3.15
CA PHE A 27 -6.07 -9.91 2.44
C PHE A 27 -7.46 -9.75 3.03
N TYR A 28 -8.47 -9.81 2.18
CA TYR A 28 -9.87 -9.67 2.58
C TYR A 28 -10.47 -11.01 3.06
N LEU A 29 -11.17 -10.99 4.20
CA LEU A 29 -11.95 -12.13 4.70
C LEU A 29 -13.44 -11.82 4.64
N SER A 30 -14.17 -12.44 3.70
CA SER A 30 -15.59 -12.19 3.44
C SER A 30 -16.49 -12.46 4.65
N HIS A 31 -16.29 -13.58 5.34
CA HIS A 31 -17.08 -13.95 6.53
C HIS A 31 -17.04 -12.86 7.62
N TYR A 32 -15.88 -12.23 7.79
CA TYR A 32 -15.68 -11.18 8.77
C TYR A 32 -15.90 -9.79 8.19
N ASN A 33 -15.92 -9.63 6.86
CA ASN A 33 -15.97 -8.36 6.14
C ASN A 33 -14.92 -7.36 6.66
N LEU A 34 -13.66 -7.76 6.62
CA LEU A 34 -12.51 -6.94 6.98
C LEU A 34 -11.28 -7.35 6.17
N ILE A 35 -10.28 -6.46 6.14
CA ILE A 35 -8.94 -6.79 5.61
C ILE A 35 -8.04 -7.10 6.80
N VAL A 36 -7.26 -8.18 6.69
CA VAL A 36 -6.22 -8.56 7.66
C VAL A 36 -4.86 -8.11 7.13
N THR A 37 -4.02 -7.57 8.02
CA THR A 37 -2.61 -7.28 7.76
C THR A 37 -1.81 -7.34 9.07
N ASN A 38 -0.53 -6.96 9.05
CA ASN A 38 0.28 -6.81 10.25
C ASN A 38 0.10 -5.44 10.93
N GLU A 39 0.31 -5.41 12.24
CA GLU A 39 0.25 -4.17 13.04
C GLU A 39 1.40 -3.22 12.66
N HIS A 40 2.60 -3.75 12.41
CA HIS A 40 3.73 -2.92 11.99
C HIS A 40 3.56 -2.31 10.58
N VAL A 41 2.69 -2.87 9.74
CA VAL A 41 2.37 -2.29 8.41
C VAL A 41 1.52 -1.04 8.57
N VAL A 42 0.57 -1.03 9.52
CA VAL A 42 -0.26 0.17 9.79
C VAL A 42 0.45 1.19 10.68
N GLY A 43 1.43 0.76 11.49
CA GLY A 43 2.33 1.63 12.24
C GLY A 43 1.63 2.56 13.24
N GLY A 44 0.48 2.15 13.79
CA GLY A 44 -0.33 2.95 14.70
C GLY A 44 -1.08 4.11 14.04
N ALA A 45 -1.09 4.20 12.70
CA ALA A 45 -1.94 5.14 11.98
C ALA A 45 -3.43 4.78 12.17
N PRO A 46 -4.33 5.75 12.36
CA PRO A 46 -5.77 5.48 12.42
C PRO A 46 -6.36 5.13 11.05
N GLU A 47 -5.65 5.43 9.98
CA GLU A 47 -6.06 5.19 8.60
C GLU A 47 -4.82 4.90 7.74
N VAL A 48 -5.01 4.06 6.74
CA VAL A 48 -4.00 3.68 5.76
C VAL A 48 -4.54 3.84 4.34
N THR A 49 -3.64 3.93 3.38
CA THR A 49 -3.99 3.82 1.97
C THR A 49 -4.07 2.35 1.59
N ILE A 50 -5.13 1.95 0.89
CA ILE A 50 -5.28 0.63 0.30
C ILE A 50 -5.53 0.71 -1.21
N ALA A 51 -5.08 -0.30 -1.94
CA ALA A 51 -5.40 -0.51 -3.35
C ALA A 51 -5.51 -2.00 -3.65
N GLY A 52 -6.32 -2.39 -4.64
CA GLY A 52 -6.47 -3.80 -5.02
C GLY A 52 -6.73 -3.96 -6.50
N LYS A 53 -6.81 -5.20 -6.97
CA LYS A 53 -7.08 -5.48 -8.39
C LYS A 53 -8.47 -4.98 -8.83
N SER A 54 -9.44 -5.03 -7.92
CA SER A 54 -10.85 -4.71 -8.21
C SER A 54 -11.27 -3.28 -7.85
N PHE A 55 -10.37 -2.48 -7.26
CA PHE A 55 -10.70 -1.12 -6.83
C PHE A 55 -9.46 -0.22 -6.80
N ASN A 56 -9.66 1.05 -7.10
CA ASN A 56 -8.60 2.05 -7.10
C ASN A 56 -8.13 2.40 -5.68
N LYS A 57 -7.00 3.12 -5.60
CA LYS A 57 -6.47 3.69 -4.35
C LYS A 57 -7.57 4.37 -3.54
N MET A 58 -7.72 3.98 -2.27
CA MET A 58 -8.65 4.59 -1.33
C MET A 58 -8.10 4.59 0.11
N LEU A 59 -8.71 5.37 0.99
CA LEU A 59 -8.39 5.36 2.41
C LEU A 59 -9.18 4.27 3.13
N SER A 60 -8.56 3.65 4.11
CA SER A 60 -9.16 2.61 4.93
C SER A 60 -8.86 2.82 6.41
N SER A 61 -9.94 2.88 7.19
CA SER A 61 -9.91 2.97 8.65
C SER A 61 -9.24 1.74 9.27
N VAL A 62 -8.30 1.96 10.18
CA VAL A 62 -7.77 0.90 11.05
C VAL A 62 -8.77 0.69 12.18
N TRP A 63 -9.36 -0.50 12.25
CA TRP A 63 -10.40 -0.83 13.21
C TRP A 63 -9.87 -1.54 14.45
N TYR A 64 -8.89 -2.42 14.27
CA TYR A 64 -8.33 -3.24 15.34
C TYR A 64 -6.82 -3.33 15.23
N THR A 65 -6.14 -3.31 16.38
CA THR A 65 -4.70 -3.59 16.48
C THR A 65 -4.41 -4.61 17.58
N ASP A 66 -3.46 -5.51 17.32
CA ASP A 66 -2.90 -6.46 18.28
C ASP A 66 -1.39 -6.45 18.12
N LYS A 67 -0.73 -5.59 18.90
CA LYS A 67 0.73 -5.44 18.85
C LYS A 67 1.48 -6.71 19.27
N LYS A 68 0.86 -7.54 20.12
CA LYS A 68 1.51 -8.75 20.61
C LYS A 68 1.62 -9.78 19.50
N HIS A 69 0.54 -10.00 18.75
CA HIS A 69 0.51 -10.96 17.65
C HIS A 69 0.79 -10.32 16.29
N ASP A 70 1.10 -9.02 16.28
CA ASP A 70 1.39 -8.24 15.07
C ASP A 70 0.25 -8.35 14.03
N LEU A 71 -0.99 -8.12 14.46
CA LEU A 71 -2.19 -8.15 13.61
C LEU A 71 -2.89 -6.79 13.61
N ALA A 72 -3.43 -6.42 12.46
CA ALA A 72 -4.38 -5.31 12.34
C ALA A 72 -5.55 -5.68 11.42
N PHE A 73 -6.73 -5.13 11.72
CA PHE A 73 -7.90 -5.25 10.85
C PHE A 73 -8.34 -3.89 10.32
N LEU A 74 -8.61 -3.85 9.02
CA LEU A 74 -8.97 -2.64 8.30
C LEU A 74 -10.38 -2.72 7.72
N GLN A 75 -10.96 -1.54 7.50
CA GLN A 75 -12.20 -1.38 6.77
C GLN A 75 -12.05 -1.83 5.30
N PRO A 76 -12.89 -2.74 4.81
CA PRO A 76 -12.87 -3.11 3.40
C PRO A 76 -13.59 -2.04 2.55
N PRO A 77 -13.29 -1.97 1.24
CA PRO A 77 -14.06 -1.15 0.30
C PRO A 77 -15.54 -1.53 0.30
N ALA A 78 -16.43 -0.52 0.31
CA ALA A 78 -17.86 -0.77 0.24
C ALA A 78 -18.25 -1.34 -1.14
N GLY A 79 -18.99 -2.45 -1.16
CA GLY A 79 -19.52 -3.05 -2.38
C GLY A 79 -18.51 -3.79 -3.26
N ALA A 80 -17.25 -3.92 -2.84
CA ALA A 80 -16.27 -4.73 -3.56
C ALA A 80 -16.58 -6.23 -3.38
N ALA A 81 -16.66 -6.94 -4.51
CA ALA A 81 -16.80 -8.40 -4.53
C ALA A 81 -15.41 -9.03 -4.55
N PHE A 82 -15.11 -9.80 -3.51
CA PHE A 82 -13.87 -10.56 -3.39
C PHE A 82 -14.17 -12.05 -3.37
N PRO A 83 -13.26 -12.90 -3.89
CA PRO A 83 -13.41 -14.34 -3.79
C PRO A 83 -13.41 -14.78 -2.32
N GLU A 84 -14.13 -15.85 -2.04
CA GLU A 84 -14.13 -16.45 -0.71
C GLU A 84 -12.83 -17.22 -0.49
N ILE A 85 -12.06 -16.83 0.51
CA ILE A 85 -10.84 -17.51 0.93
C ILE A 85 -11.03 -18.10 2.33
N GLN A 86 -10.55 -19.32 2.52
CA GLN A 86 -10.81 -20.10 3.73
C GLN A 86 -9.61 -20.08 4.68
N LEU A 87 -9.89 -20.19 5.98
CA LEU A 87 -8.86 -20.31 7.02
C LEU A 87 -8.62 -21.79 7.37
N GLY A 88 -7.41 -22.27 7.11
CA GLY A 88 -6.96 -23.63 7.38
C GLY A 88 -6.76 -23.91 8.87
N ARG A 89 -6.09 -25.02 9.19
CA ARG A 89 -5.83 -25.46 10.58
C ARG A 89 -4.33 -25.53 10.85
N TYR A 90 -3.91 -24.98 11.99
CA TYR A 90 -2.51 -24.99 12.40
C TYR A 90 -2.07 -26.39 12.85
N GLU A 91 -2.97 -27.11 13.51
CA GLU A 91 -2.72 -28.41 14.13
C GLU A 91 -2.46 -29.53 13.11
N SER A 92 -2.83 -29.31 11.84
CA SER A 92 -2.58 -30.26 10.75
C SER A 92 -1.25 -30.05 10.03
N LEU A 93 -0.55 -28.93 10.29
CA LEU A 93 0.67 -28.59 9.58
C LEU A 93 1.83 -29.52 9.96
N LYS A 94 2.68 -29.83 8.99
CA LYS A 94 3.87 -30.66 9.15
C LYS A 94 5.08 -29.96 8.52
N ASP A 95 6.24 -30.26 9.08
CA ASP A 95 7.51 -29.90 8.46
C ASP A 95 7.56 -30.55 7.05
N GLY A 96 7.89 -29.76 6.03
CA GLY A 96 7.92 -30.17 4.63
C GLY A 96 6.62 -29.96 3.84
N ASP A 97 5.52 -29.53 4.48
CA ASP A 97 4.30 -29.18 3.74
C ASP A 97 4.57 -28.02 2.77
N GLU A 98 4.09 -28.15 1.54
CA GLU A 98 4.22 -27.12 0.51
C GLU A 98 3.32 -25.92 0.80
N ILE A 99 3.88 -24.73 0.57
CA ILE A 99 3.21 -23.46 0.85
C ILE A 99 3.42 -22.47 -0.29
N ILE A 100 2.54 -21.47 -0.32
CA ILE A 100 2.68 -20.26 -1.13
C ILE A 100 2.65 -19.07 -0.18
N ALA A 101 3.70 -18.26 -0.20
CA ALA A 101 3.68 -16.95 0.41
C ALA A 101 3.34 -15.90 -0.64
N ILE A 102 2.25 -15.17 -0.39
CA ILE A 102 1.72 -14.17 -1.31
C ILE A 102 1.94 -12.77 -0.74
N GLY A 103 2.36 -11.86 -1.61
CA GLY A 103 2.56 -10.45 -1.30
C GLY A 103 2.15 -9.56 -2.47
N HIS A 104 1.64 -8.37 -2.16
CA HIS A 104 1.37 -7.31 -3.11
C HIS A 104 1.68 -5.99 -2.41
N PRO A 105 2.96 -5.61 -2.29
CA PRO A 105 3.33 -4.39 -1.61
C PRO A 105 2.81 -3.17 -2.36
N TYR A 106 2.57 -2.07 -1.63
CA TYR A 106 2.05 -0.86 -2.27
C TYR A 106 2.99 -0.29 -3.34
N GLY A 107 2.43 -0.08 -4.53
CA GLY A 107 3.18 0.40 -5.69
C GLY A 107 4.17 -0.60 -6.28
N LEU A 108 4.10 -1.88 -5.87
CA LEU A 108 4.88 -2.99 -6.42
C LEU A 108 3.97 -4.08 -7.02
N ASN A 109 4.56 -4.91 -7.87
CA ASN A 109 3.86 -6.03 -8.48
C ASN A 109 3.42 -7.09 -7.45
N TYR A 110 2.33 -7.78 -7.78
CA TYR A 110 1.91 -8.99 -7.07
C TYR A 110 3.01 -10.05 -7.19
N THR A 111 3.34 -10.67 -6.06
CA THR A 111 4.33 -11.74 -5.98
C THR A 111 3.74 -12.94 -5.25
N ALA A 112 4.03 -14.13 -5.76
CA ALA A 112 3.74 -15.39 -5.11
C ALA A 112 5.01 -16.23 -5.15
N THR A 113 5.43 -16.71 -3.98
CA THR A 113 6.64 -17.51 -3.82
C THR A 113 6.29 -18.86 -3.23
N GLN A 114 6.70 -19.93 -3.91
CA GLN A 114 6.53 -21.28 -3.43
C GLN A 114 7.70 -21.66 -2.52
N GLY A 115 7.42 -22.49 -1.53
CA GLY A 115 8.41 -23.10 -0.66
C GLY A 115 7.77 -24.17 0.20
N VAL A 116 8.41 -24.52 1.31
CA VAL A 116 7.92 -25.48 2.28
C VAL A 116 7.95 -24.90 3.70
N ILE A 117 7.23 -25.57 4.60
CA ILE A 117 7.38 -25.35 6.04
C ILE A 117 8.70 -25.98 6.50
N SER A 118 9.72 -25.17 6.73
CA SER A 118 10.99 -25.60 7.30
C SER A 118 10.85 -26.05 8.75
N LYS A 119 9.97 -25.38 9.52
CA LYS A 119 9.62 -25.79 10.88
C LYS A 119 8.26 -25.23 11.29
N VAL A 120 7.30 -26.08 11.66
CA VAL A 120 5.95 -25.63 12.06
C VAL A 120 5.99 -24.77 13.32
N ASP A 121 6.80 -25.15 14.31
CA ASP A 121 6.69 -24.62 15.68
C ASP A 121 8.00 -24.00 16.17
N ARG A 122 8.25 -22.75 15.78
CA ARG A 122 9.36 -21.94 16.31
C ARG A 122 8.86 -20.96 17.37
N ILE A 123 9.38 -21.09 18.59
CA ILE A 123 9.02 -20.19 19.68
C ILE A 123 9.91 -18.95 19.67
N ARG A 124 9.31 -17.77 19.60
CA ARG A 124 9.97 -16.47 19.74
C ARG A 124 9.10 -15.56 20.61
N GLN A 125 9.69 -15.01 21.68
CA GLN A 125 8.99 -14.11 22.62
C GLN A 125 7.69 -14.72 23.19
N GLY A 126 7.66 -16.05 23.38
CA GLY A 126 6.49 -16.77 23.89
C GLY A 126 5.37 -16.98 22.88
N LEU A 127 5.59 -16.66 21.60
CA LEU A 127 4.69 -16.94 20.49
C LEU A 127 5.26 -18.01 19.57
N HIS A 128 4.37 -18.79 18.98
CA HIS A 128 4.70 -19.82 18.00
C HIS A 128 4.65 -19.22 16.59
N PHE A 129 5.63 -19.57 15.76
CA PHE A 129 5.75 -19.12 14.38
C PHE A 129 6.03 -20.29 13.45
N ILE A 130 5.45 -20.24 12.26
CA ILE A 130 5.76 -21.14 11.14
C ILE A 130 7.00 -20.59 10.45
N GLN A 131 8.09 -21.35 10.46
CA GLN A 131 9.29 -21.06 9.69
C GLN A 131 9.14 -21.64 8.29
N ILE A 132 9.43 -20.83 7.27
CA ILE A 132 9.34 -21.18 5.85
C ILE A 132 10.64 -20.85 5.12
N ASP A 133 10.88 -21.52 4.00
CA ASP A 133 11.98 -21.20 3.07
C ASP A 133 11.55 -20.49 1.79
N ALA A 134 10.25 -20.22 1.62
CA ALA A 134 9.77 -19.35 0.56
C ALA A 134 10.40 -17.95 0.69
N ALA A 135 10.77 -17.35 -0.44
CA ALA A 135 11.39 -16.05 -0.47
C ALA A 135 10.42 -14.95 0.00
N ILE A 136 10.60 -14.49 1.23
CA ILE A 136 9.88 -13.35 1.80
C ILE A 136 10.75 -12.10 1.67
N ASN A 137 10.24 -11.10 0.95
CA ASN A 137 10.89 -9.80 0.80
C ASN A 137 10.07 -8.70 1.50
N PRO A 138 10.68 -7.53 1.77
CA PRO A 138 9.94 -6.35 2.23
C PRO A 138 8.69 -6.12 1.38
N GLY A 139 7.54 -6.01 2.04
CA GLY A 139 6.25 -5.83 1.38
C GLY A 139 5.34 -7.06 1.37
N ASN A 140 5.86 -8.28 1.55
CA ASN A 140 5.02 -9.48 1.76
C ASN A 140 4.38 -9.50 3.17
N SER A 141 4.90 -8.69 4.10
CA SER A 141 4.36 -8.54 5.46
C SER A 141 2.87 -8.25 5.44
N GLY A 142 2.11 -9.03 6.19
CA GLY A 142 0.65 -8.98 6.31
C GLY A 142 -0.09 -9.79 5.25
N GLY A 143 0.62 -10.29 4.23
CA GLY A 143 0.06 -11.18 3.20
C GLY A 143 -0.18 -12.60 3.71
N PRO A 144 -1.01 -13.39 3.01
CA PRO A 144 -1.36 -14.75 3.43
C PRO A 144 -0.24 -15.74 3.14
N LEU A 145 -0.05 -16.69 4.06
CA LEU A 145 0.65 -17.95 3.83
C LEU A 145 -0.39 -19.04 3.57
N VAL A 146 -0.33 -19.69 2.41
CA VAL A 146 -1.39 -20.55 1.88
C VAL A 146 -0.87 -21.98 1.69
N ASN A 147 -1.68 -22.99 2.02
CA ASN A 147 -1.35 -24.40 1.78
C ASN A 147 -1.79 -24.86 0.37
N HIS A 148 -1.44 -26.08 -0.02
CA HIS A 148 -1.82 -26.69 -1.32
C HIS A 148 -3.34 -26.86 -1.54
N SER A 149 -4.15 -26.71 -0.49
CA SER A 149 -5.62 -26.71 -0.56
C SER A 149 -6.21 -25.32 -0.82
N GLY A 150 -5.38 -24.26 -0.90
CA GLY A 150 -5.85 -22.88 -1.05
C GLY A 150 -6.37 -22.27 0.26
N GLU A 151 -6.00 -22.84 1.41
CA GLU A 151 -6.41 -22.32 2.72
C GLU A 151 -5.28 -21.49 3.35
N ILE A 152 -5.65 -20.39 4.01
CA ILE A 152 -4.70 -19.58 4.78
C ILE A 152 -4.31 -20.32 6.05
N ILE A 153 -3.02 -20.60 6.20
CA ILE A 153 -2.44 -21.28 7.36
C ILE A 153 -1.58 -20.35 8.23
N GLY A 154 -1.27 -19.15 7.74
CA GLY A 154 -0.58 -18.12 8.50
C GLY A 154 -0.54 -16.77 7.81
N ILE A 155 0.13 -15.82 8.45
CA ILE A 155 0.31 -14.43 7.98
C ILE A 155 1.80 -14.16 7.90
N ASN A 156 2.31 -13.84 6.72
CA ASN A 156 3.72 -13.53 6.50
C ASN A 156 4.10 -12.32 7.38
N THR A 157 5.07 -12.45 8.29
CA THR A 157 5.30 -11.44 9.35
C THR A 157 6.69 -10.83 9.29
N PHE A 158 7.74 -11.64 9.36
CA PHE A 158 9.12 -11.12 9.39
C PHE A 158 10.13 -12.11 8.79
N ILE A 159 11.32 -11.59 8.50
CA ILE A 159 12.53 -12.36 8.15
C ILE A 159 13.64 -12.10 9.17
N ILE A 160 14.62 -13.00 9.23
CA ILE A 160 15.87 -12.74 9.97
C ILE A 160 16.91 -12.22 8.97
N LYS A 161 17.38 -10.99 9.18
CA LYS A 161 18.43 -10.38 8.34
C LYS A 161 19.70 -11.24 8.37
N GLY A 162 20.23 -11.57 7.19
CA GLY A 162 21.43 -12.38 7.03
C GLY A 162 21.22 -13.91 7.13
N GLY A 163 19.96 -14.37 7.28
CA GLY A 163 19.60 -15.76 7.04
C GLY A 163 19.00 -15.87 5.64
N ASP A 164 19.69 -16.56 4.73
CA ASP A 164 19.15 -16.83 3.40
C ASP A 164 17.85 -17.63 3.52
N ASN A 165 16.77 -17.11 2.94
CA ASN A 165 15.44 -17.74 2.91
C ASN A 165 14.91 -18.17 4.29
N LEU A 166 15.04 -17.31 5.31
CA LEU A 166 14.53 -17.58 6.65
C LEU A 166 13.32 -16.69 6.98
N GLY A 167 12.16 -17.08 6.45
CA GLY A 167 10.88 -16.40 6.65
C GLY A 167 10.08 -16.96 7.82
N PHE A 168 9.24 -16.11 8.43
CA PHE A 168 8.35 -16.49 9.53
C PHE A 168 6.95 -15.95 9.31
N ALA A 169 5.96 -16.81 9.54
CA ALA A 169 4.55 -16.48 9.51
C ALA A 169 3.89 -16.73 10.88
N LEU A 170 2.99 -15.82 11.28
CA LEU A 170 2.13 -16.01 12.42
C LEU A 170 1.09 -17.10 12.10
N PRO A 171 0.93 -18.15 12.91
CA PRO A 171 -0.10 -19.17 12.73
C PRO A 171 -1.52 -18.61 12.62
N VAL A 172 -2.31 -19.20 11.72
CA VAL A 172 -3.73 -18.83 11.55
C VAL A 172 -4.56 -19.02 12.84
N SER A 173 -4.12 -19.85 13.78
CA SER A 173 -4.78 -20.03 15.07
C SER A 173 -4.83 -18.73 15.89
N TYR A 174 -3.77 -17.92 15.89
CA TYR A 174 -3.77 -16.60 16.52
C TYR A 174 -4.74 -15.64 15.84
N LEU A 175 -4.78 -15.67 14.51
CA LEU A 175 -5.72 -14.87 13.72
C LEU A 175 -7.17 -15.25 14.04
N LYS A 176 -7.51 -16.54 14.10
CA LYS A 176 -8.85 -17.02 14.46
C LYS A 176 -9.30 -16.49 15.82
N ILE A 177 -8.43 -16.56 16.84
CA ILE A 177 -8.72 -16.01 18.17
C ILE A 177 -8.97 -14.50 18.10
N ALA A 178 -8.14 -13.76 17.37
CA ALA A 178 -8.31 -12.30 17.23
C ALA A 178 -9.61 -11.95 16.50
N LEU A 179 -9.95 -12.69 15.43
CA LEU A 179 -11.18 -12.52 14.67
C LEU A 179 -12.41 -12.80 15.53
N GLU A 180 -12.44 -13.91 16.27
CA GLU A 180 -13.55 -14.25 17.17
C GLU A 180 -13.72 -13.21 18.29
N LEU A 181 -12.62 -12.78 18.90
CA LEU A 181 -12.61 -11.76 19.94
C LEU A 181 -13.18 -10.43 19.43
N TYR A 182 -12.83 -10.04 18.20
CA TYR A 182 -13.21 -8.75 17.62
C TYR A 182 -14.55 -8.75 16.89
N PHE A 183 -15.03 -9.90 16.41
CA PHE A 183 -16.23 -10.02 15.56
C PHE A 183 -17.46 -9.24 16.06
N PRO A 184 -17.81 -9.24 17.36
CA PRO A 184 -18.95 -8.48 17.87
C PRO A 184 -18.81 -6.95 17.78
N TYR A 185 -17.58 -6.45 17.61
CA TYR A 185 -17.23 -5.03 17.65
C TYR A 185 -16.78 -4.50 16.29
N ARG A 186 -16.99 -5.26 15.22
CA ARG A 186 -16.57 -4.91 13.85
C ARG A 186 -17.00 -3.48 13.49
N GLY A 187 -16.05 -2.71 12.97
CA GLY A 187 -16.26 -1.30 12.62
C GLY A 187 -15.96 -0.32 13.76
N SER A 188 -15.78 -0.82 14.99
CA SER A 188 -15.45 0.00 16.15
C SER A 188 -13.95 -0.07 16.45
N PRO A 189 -13.33 1.05 16.89
CA PRO A 189 -11.93 1.05 17.31
C PRO A 189 -11.69 0.14 18.51
N ALA A 190 -10.72 -0.75 18.37
CA ALA A 190 -10.34 -1.69 19.40
C ALA A 190 -8.83 -1.94 19.38
N THR A 191 -8.28 -2.31 20.52
CA THR A 191 -6.91 -2.82 20.61
C THR A 191 -6.83 -3.96 21.61
N ARG A 192 -6.02 -4.97 21.31
CA ARG A 192 -5.72 -6.02 22.27
C ARG A 192 -4.59 -5.57 23.17
N CYS A 193 -4.84 -5.51 24.47
CA CYS A 193 -3.82 -5.15 25.44
C CYS A 193 -2.62 -6.09 25.33
N PRO A 194 -1.39 -5.59 25.08
CA PRO A 194 -0.22 -6.43 24.85
C PRO A 194 0.22 -7.20 26.11
N ASN A 195 -0.22 -6.76 27.29
CA ASN A 195 0.14 -7.37 28.57
C ASN A 195 -0.83 -8.49 28.99
N CYS A 196 -2.14 -8.20 29.09
CA CYS A 196 -3.13 -9.16 29.59
C CYS A 196 -4.04 -9.77 28.52
N ASN A 197 -3.86 -9.41 27.25
CA ASN A 197 -4.70 -9.83 26.10
C ASN A 197 -6.17 -9.36 26.15
N PHE A 198 -6.55 -8.52 27.12
CA PHE A 198 -7.89 -7.96 27.24
C PHE A 198 -8.21 -7.07 26.03
N LEU A 199 -9.43 -7.18 25.50
CA LEU A 199 -9.91 -6.34 24.42
C LEU A 199 -10.32 -4.97 24.96
N VAL A 200 -9.54 -3.96 24.61
CA VAL A 200 -9.82 -2.56 24.96
C VAL A 200 -10.64 -1.94 23.84
N LEU A 201 -11.70 -1.24 24.22
CA LEU A 201 -12.67 -0.56 23.36
C LEU A 201 -12.78 0.90 23.82
N LEU A 202 -13.28 1.78 22.95
CA LEU A 202 -13.62 3.16 23.34
C LEU A 202 -14.54 3.23 24.57
N SER A 203 -15.44 2.27 24.73
CA SER A 203 -16.42 2.24 25.82
C SER A 203 -15.85 1.75 27.16
N ASN A 204 -14.67 1.12 27.18
CA ASN A 204 -14.11 0.52 28.38
C ASN A 204 -12.70 1.01 28.74
N ILE A 205 -12.05 1.78 27.87
CA ILE A 205 -10.71 2.30 28.12
C ILE A 205 -10.69 3.22 29.34
N ASP A 206 -9.77 2.97 30.28
CA ASP A 206 -9.64 3.76 31.49
C ASP A 206 -8.85 5.04 31.21
N ASN A 207 -9.38 6.19 31.64
CA ASN A 207 -8.78 7.51 31.42
C ASN A 207 -8.33 7.76 29.96
N GLN A 208 -9.03 7.16 28.98
CA GLN A 208 -8.71 7.22 27.54
C GLN A 208 -7.29 6.73 27.16
N LYS A 209 -6.60 6.04 28.08
CA LYS A 209 -5.16 5.76 27.94
C LYS A 209 -4.75 4.38 28.46
N TYR A 210 -5.48 3.82 29.43
CA TYR A 210 -5.06 2.60 30.13
C TYR A 210 -6.02 1.45 29.91
N CYS A 211 -5.46 0.24 29.85
CA CYS A 211 -6.23 -0.99 29.82
C CYS A 211 -7.00 -1.13 31.15
N PRO A 212 -8.34 -1.27 31.13
CA PRO A 212 -9.14 -1.36 32.34
C PRO A 212 -8.87 -2.64 33.16
N SER A 213 -8.27 -3.65 32.55
CA SER A 213 -8.00 -4.93 33.19
C SER A 213 -6.67 -4.97 33.95
N CYS A 214 -5.62 -4.29 33.46
CA CYS A 214 -4.28 -4.40 34.05
C CYS A 214 -3.50 -3.08 34.16
N GLY A 215 -4.10 -1.95 33.78
CA GLY A 215 -3.48 -0.63 33.87
C GLY A 215 -2.35 -0.35 32.86
N THR A 216 -2.06 -1.28 31.95
CA THR A 216 -1.06 -1.06 30.89
C THR A 216 -1.54 0.03 29.94
N GLU A 217 -0.65 0.95 29.57
CA GLU A 217 -0.92 1.96 28.56
C GLU A 217 -1.22 1.31 27.21
N VAL A 218 -2.31 1.73 26.58
CA VAL A 218 -2.80 1.21 25.31
C VAL A 218 -3.26 2.35 24.44
N LYS A 219 -3.12 2.19 23.12
CA LYS A 219 -3.57 3.17 22.14
C LYS A 219 -4.63 2.52 21.25
N LEU A 220 -5.82 3.12 21.21
CA LEU A 220 -6.85 2.77 20.24
C LEU A 220 -6.58 3.50 18.92
N PRO A 221 -6.99 2.94 17.77
CA PRO A 221 -7.12 3.72 16.54
C PRO A 221 -8.01 4.94 16.80
N GLU A 222 -7.52 6.14 16.48
CA GLU A 222 -8.21 7.41 16.79
C GLU A 222 -9.30 7.75 15.77
N PHE A 223 -10.52 8.02 16.25
CA PHE A 223 -11.62 8.56 15.43
C PHE A 223 -12.37 9.67 16.19
N PRO A 224 -12.78 10.77 15.52
CA PRO A 224 -12.46 11.11 14.13
C PRO A 224 -10.97 11.47 13.97
N ILE A 225 -10.43 11.17 12.80
CA ILE A 225 -9.03 11.47 12.47
C ILE A 225 -8.86 12.98 12.52
N THR A 226 -7.93 13.48 13.34
CA THR A 226 -7.61 14.92 13.36
C THR A 226 -6.95 15.27 12.03
N GLU A 227 -7.64 16.04 11.18
CA GLU A 227 -7.11 16.38 9.87
C GLU A 227 -5.91 17.34 10.00
N TYR A 228 -4.77 16.95 9.43
CA TYR A 228 -3.65 17.85 9.24
C TYR A 228 -4.09 19.06 8.40
N THR A 229 -3.84 20.25 8.94
CA THR A 229 -4.09 21.52 8.24
C THR A 229 -2.75 22.06 7.72
N PRO A 230 -2.54 22.09 6.39
CA PRO A 230 -1.32 22.66 5.83
C PRO A 230 -1.27 24.18 6.06
N GLY A 231 -0.06 24.72 6.17
CA GLY A 231 0.21 26.16 6.17
C GLY A 231 0.97 26.59 4.90
N GLY A 232 0.99 27.90 4.63
CA GLY A 232 1.81 28.50 3.57
C GLY A 232 1.58 27.90 2.18
N THR A 233 2.67 27.63 1.46
CA THR A 233 2.68 27.08 0.09
C THR A 233 1.95 25.75 -0.02
N ALA A 234 2.08 24.86 0.97
CA ALA A 234 1.40 23.57 0.97
C ALA A 234 -0.13 23.72 0.98
N LYS A 235 -0.65 24.73 1.68
CA LYS A 235 -2.08 25.02 1.69
C LYS A 235 -2.57 25.44 0.31
N VAL A 236 -1.81 26.30 -0.38
CA VAL A 236 -2.14 26.77 -1.72
C VAL A 236 -2.15 25.60 -2.72
N ILE A 237 -1.16 24.70 -2.64
CA ILE A 237 -1.10 23.49 -3.49
C ILE A 237 -2.33 22.61 -3.24
N GLU A 238 -2.68 22.33 -1.98
CA GLU A 238 -3.86 21.52 -1.68
C GLU A 238 -5.18 22.17 -2.11
N GLU A 239 -5.30 23.49 -2.02
CA GLU A 239 -6.47 24.20 -2.57
C GLU A 239 -6.55 24.06 -4.10
N ILE A 240 -5.43 24.15 -4.80
CA ILE A 240 -5.38 23.96 -6.26
C ILE A 240 -5.78 22.53 -6.63
N LEU A 241 -5.20 21.54 -5.97
CA LEU A 241 -5.54 20.13 -6.19
C LEU A 241 -7.03 19.88 -5.98
N LYS A 242 -7.62 20.52 -4.98
CA LYS A 242 -9.05 20.41 -4.68
C LYS A 242 -9.89 21.05 -5.78
N ASP A 243 -9.49 22.23 -6.25
CA ASP A 243 -10.16 22.92 -7.37
C ASP A 243 -10.06 22.12 -8.69
N LEU A 244 -8.99 21.33 -8.86
CA LEU A 244 -8.80 20.38 -9.95
C LEU A 244 -9.50 19.02 -9.72
N GLY A 245 -10.36 18.91 -8.69
CA GLY A 245 -11.17 17.71 -8.43
C GLY A 245 -10.40 16.53 -7.82
N LYS A 246 -9.22 16.76 -7.23
CA LYS A 246 -8.42 15.72 -6.57
C LYS A 246 -8.82 15.59 -5.11
N ASP A 247 -8.87 14.34 -4.64
CA ASP A 247 -9.01 14.05 -3.22
C ASP A 247 -7.68 14.31 -2.51
N ILE A 248 -7.64 15.34 -1.67
CA ILE A 248 -6.42 15.81 -1.00
C ILE A 248 -5.88 14.77 -0.02
N ARG A 249 -6.77 14.07 0.70
CA ARG A 249 -6.33 13.09 1.68
C ARG A 249 -5.68 11.90 1.00
N LEU A 250 -6.22 11.48 -0.15
CA LEU A 250 -5.60 10.46 -0.99
C LEU A 250 -4.35 10.93 -1.72
N ALA A 251 -4.28 12.22 -2.05
CA ALA A 251 -3.13 12.78 -2.75
C ALA A 251 -1.90 12.86 -1.84
N ARG A 252 -2.04 13.11 -0.54
CA ARG A 252 -0.90 13.23 0.39
C ARG A 252 -0.03 11.97 0.39
N ASP A 253 1.28 12.17 0.18
CA ASP A 253 2.32 11.12 0.21
C ASP A 253 3.48 11.50 1.14
N GLY A 254 3.22 12.42 2.07
CA GLY A 254 4.18 12.93 3.05
C GLY A 254 4.06 14.44 3.23
N THR A 255 4.91 14.99 4.10
CA THR A 255 5.00 16.44 4.27
C THR A 255 5.48 17.07 2.98
N ASN A 256 4.71 18.02 2.43
CA ASN A 256 5.03 18.71 1.18
C ASN A 256 5.16 17.79 -0.05
N LYS A 257 4.50 16.63 -0.03
CA LYS A 257 4.50 15.66 -1.14
C LYS A 257 3.09 15.19 -1.41
N TRP A 258 2.73 15.17 -2.69
CA TRP A 258 1.45 14.67 -3.16
C TRP A 258 1.65 13.78 -4.39
N GLU A 259 0.85 12.74 -4.52
CA GLU A 259 0.79 11.87 -5.69
C GLU A 259 -0.66 11.78 -6.18
N VAL A 260 -0.88 12.12 -7.44
CA VAL A 260 -2.20 12.03 -8.09
C VAL A 260 -2.12 11.12 -9.31
N GLN A 261 -3.20 10.37 -9.52
CA GLN A 261 -3.38 9.56 -10.72
C GLN A 261 -4.24 10.34 -11.73
N GLU A 262 -3.79 10.40 -12.97
CA GLU A 262 -4.53 10.93 -14.12
C GLU A 262 -4.40 9.95 -15.28
N GLY A 263 -5.49 9.29 -15.65
CA GLY A 263 -5.43 8.16 -16.59
C GLY A 263 -4.44 7.09 -16.11
N SER A 264 -3.47 6.73 -16.96
CA SER A 264 -2.36 5.82 -16.63
C SER A 264 -1.17 6.50 -15.97
N ALA A 265 -1.07 7.83 -16.04
CA ALA A 265 0.07 8.59 -15.53
C ALA A 265 -0.02 8.84 -14.02
N LYS A 266 1.11 8.60 -13.33
CA LYS A 266 1.31 9.02 -11.93
C LYS A 266 2.08 10.32 -11.88
N ILE A 267 1.50 11.30 -11.18
CA ILE A 267 2.02 12.65 -11.12
C ILE A 267 2.39 12.96 -9.67
N ARG A 268 3.67 13.19 -9.45
CA ARG A 268 4.22 13.51 -8.13
C ARG A 268 4.45 15.00 -8.04
N ILE A 269 3.85 15.62 -7.04
CA ILE A 269 4.03 17.03 -6.73
C ILE A 269 4.85 17.10 -5.45
N SER A 270 5.95 17.86 -5.49
CA SER A 270 6.80 18.04 -4.32
C SER A 270 7.11 19.51 -4.11
N TYR A 271 7.07 19.96 -2.85
CA TYR A 271 7.55 21.28 -2.48
C TYR A 271 8.82 21.15 -1.65
N ASN A 272 9.93 21.62 -2.22
CA ASN A 272 11.21 21.65 -1.56
C ASN A 272 11.38 22.98 -0.81
N THR A 273 11.36 22.92 0.52
CA THR A 273 11.50 24.12 1.38
C THR A 273 12.93 24.66 1.46
N ASP A 274 13.94 23.86 1.11
CA ASP A 274 15.34 24.29 1.14
C ASP A 274 15.69 25.14 -0.08
N ASN A 275 15.10 24.80 -1.23
CA ASN A 275 15.35 25.45 -2.52
C ASN A 275 14.14 26.22 -3.06
N PHE A 276 13.04 26.28 -2.31
CA PHE A 276 11.84 27.09 -2.59
C PHE A 276 11.13 26.82 -3.92
N PHE A 277 11.33 25.65 -4.53
CA PHE A 277 10.62 25.27 -5.75
C PHE A 277 9.63 24.14 -5.50
N ILE A 278 8.61 24.16 -6.34
CA ILE A 278 7.56 23.15 -6.42
C ILE A 278 7.76 22.45 -7.76
N SER A 279 7.92 21.12 -7.72
CA SER A 279 7.95 20.31 -8.93
C SER A 279 6.64 19.55 -9.08
N GLY A 280 6.23 19.36 -10.33
CA GLY A 280 5.22 18.38 -10.73
C GLY A 280 5.84 17.45 -11.76
N ASP A 281 6.06 16.20 -11.40
CA ASP A 281 6.74 15.19 -12.20
C ASP A 281 5.76 14.07 -12.57
N ALA A 282 5.38 14.03 -13.84
CA ALA A 282 4.56 12.97 -14.40
C ALA A 282 5.45 11.92 -15.07
N TYR A 283 5.51 10.73 -14.48
CA TYR A 283 6.21 9.62 -15.09
C TYR A 283 5.26 8.88 -16.01
N LEU A 284 5.56 8.91 -17.31
CA LEU A 284 4.66 8.42 -18.36
C LEU A 284 4.90 6.91 -18.58
N CYS A 285 5.89 6.59 -19.41
CA CYS A 285 6.21 5.24 -19.85
C CYS A 285 7.73 5.00 -19.86
N GLN A 286 8.13 3.77 -20.12
CA GLN A 286 9.53 3.41 -20.33
C GLN A 286 9.89 3.37 -21.81
N LEU A 287 11.16 3.63 -22.12
CA LEU A 287 11.69 3.57 -23.48
C LEU A 287 11.39 2.21 -24.14
N PRO A 288 11.15 2.18 -25.47
CA PRO A 288 10.92 0.93 -26.19
C PRO A 288 12.19 0.08 -26.22
N GLU A 289 12.04 -1.24 -26.18
CA GLU A 289 13.17 -2.18 -26.37
C GLU A 289 13.71 -2.15 -27.81
N ASP A 290 12.84 -1.83 -28.78
CA ASP A 290 13.20 -1.74 -30.18
C ASP A 290 14.03 -0.49 -30.47
N SER A 291 15.35 -0.69 -30.58
CA SER A 291 16.32 0.35 -30.93
C SER A 291 16.01 1.13 -32.20
N GLN A 292 15.24 0.57 -33.15
CA GLN A 292 14.87 1.27 -34.39
C GLN A 292 13.85 2.39 -34.14
N LYS A 293 13.07 2.30 -33.05
CA LYS A 293 12.06 3.31 -32.68
C LYS A 293 12.65 4.50 -31.92
N ILE A 294 13.81 4.33 -31.30
CA ILE A 294 14.45 5.34 -30.44
C ILE A 294 14.69 6.66 -31.17
N LYS A 295 15.14 6.63 -32.43
CA LYS A 295 15.41 7.86 -33.19
C LYS A 295 14.14 8.69 -33.43
N ALA A 296 13.05 8.03 -33.83
CA ALA A 296 11.77 8.70 -34.08
C ALA A 296 11.18 9.24 -32.77
N LEU A 297 11.25 8.45 -31.70
CA LEU A 297 10.83 8.85 -30.37
C LEU A 297 11.58 10.10 -29.88
N TYR A 298 12.92 10.12 -29.95
CA TYR A 298 13.71 11.25 -29.45
C TYR A 298 13.44 12.52 -30.23
N LYS A 299 13.23 12.39 -31.55
CA LYS A 299 12.80 13.51 -32.38
C LYS A 299 11.45 14.05 -31.91
N PHE A 300 10.47 13.18 -31.68
CA PHE A 300 9.16 13.57 -31.16
C PHE A 300 9.26 14.29 -29.81
N LEU A 301 10.00 13.74 -28.85
CA LEU A 301 10.19 14.36 -27.53
C LEU A 301 10.78 15.78 -27.64
N LEU A 302 11.76 15.97 -28.52
CA LEU A 302 12.36 17.28 -28.77
C LEU A 302 11.39 18.26 -29.43
N GLU A 303 10.60 17.81 -30.40
CA GLU A 303 9.57 18.62 -31.07
C GLU A 303 8.47 19.06 -30.08
N GLN A 304 8.06 18.16 -29.18
CA GLN A 304 7.12 18.48 -28.10
C GLN A 304 7.69 19.56 -27.16
N ASN A 305 8.97 19.43 -26.77
CA ASN A 305 9.65 20.41 -25.92
C ASN A 305 9.76 21.81 -26.55
N ASP A 306 9.88 21.89 -27.88
CA ASP A 306 10.01 23.16 -28.59
C ASP A 306 8.68 23.91 -28.73
N SER A 307 7.55 23.20 -28.79
CA SER A 307 6.33 23.78 -29.35
C SER A 307 5.02 23.54 -28.61
N ASP A 308 4.89 22.52 -27.73
CA ASP A 308 3.56 22.03 -27.37
C ASP A 308 3.37 21.63 -25.88
N ILE A 309 4.27 22.07 -24.99
CA ILE A 309 4.19 21.68 -23.56
C ILE A 309 4.21 22.83 -22.54
N ASP A 310 3.98 24.08 -22.97
CA ASP A 310 3.56 25.23 -22.14
C ASP A 310 4.22 25.34 -20.72
N GLY A 311 5.55 25.39 -20.68
CA GLY A 311 6.29 25.52 -19.41
C GLY A 311 6.60 24.19 -18.70
N LEU A 312 6.27 23.07 -19.33
CA LEU A 312 6.74 21.74 -18.95
C LEU A 312 7.94 21.34 -19.81
N VAL A 313 8.61 20.26 -19.42
CA VAL A 313 9.76 19.69 -20.11
C VAL A 313 9.66 18.17 -20.10
N LEU A 314 9.74 17.54 -21.27
CA LEU A 314 9.99 16.11 -21.40
C LEU A 314 11.47 15.81 -21.24
N SER A 315 11.76 14.82 -20.43
CA SER A 315 13.11 14.32 -20.16
C SER A 315 13.13 12.79 -20.15
N CYS A 316 14.33 12.23 -20.34
CA CYS A 316 14.58 10.81 -20.16
C CYS A 316 15.41 10.62 -18.89
N VAL A 317 14.85 9.98 -17.87
CA VAL A 317 15.52 9.69 -16.60
C VAL A 317 15.66 8.18 -16.45
N SER A 318 16.89 7.70 -16.57
CA SER A 318 17.18 6.26 -16.72
C SER A 318 16.42 5.69 -17.93
N GLN A 319 15.48 4.75 -17.74
CA GLN A 319 14.64 4.21 -18.81
C GLN A 319 13.26 4.87 -18.89
N ASN A 320 12.97 5.89 -18.06
CA ASN A 320 11.64 6.50 -17.99
C ASN A 320 11.58 7.80 -18.79
N ILE A 321 10.46 8.01 -19.46
CA ILE A 321 10.07 9.31 -20.02
C ILE A 321 9.27 10.06 -18.95
N VAL A 322 9.71 11.27 -18.63
CA VAL A 322 9.14 12.09 -17.55
C VAL A 322 8.78 13.46 -18.10
N LEU A 323 7.54 13.88 -17.87
CA LEU A 323 7.06 15.23 -18.12
C LEU A 323 7.07 16.01 -16.81
N SER A 324 7.89 17.06 -16.73
CA SER A 324 8.12 17.81 -15.50
C SER A 324 7.76 19.28 -15.66
N GLY A 325 7.19 19.89 -14.63
CA GLY A 325 7.02 21.33 -14.49
C GLY A 325 7.60 21.81 -13.17
N VAL A 326 8.19 23.01 -13.17
CA VAL A 326 8.75 23.62 -11.95
C VAL A 326 8.26 25.06 -11.81
N ILE A 327 7.89 25.44 -10.59
CA ILE A 327 7.53 26.81 -10.22
C ILE A 327 8.18 27.18 -8.89
N TYR A 328 8.74 28.37 -8.79
CA TYR A 328 9.26 28.90 -7.52
C TYR A 328 8.12 29.42 -6.66
N ASP A 329 8.18 29.19 -5.34
CA ASP A 329 7.11 29.59 -4.43
C ASP A 329 6.91 31.12 -4.38
N LEU A 330 7.98 31.90 -4.57
CA LEU A 330 7.97 33.36 -4.64
C LEU A 330 7.20 33.89 -5.86
N ASP A 331 7.26 33.16 -6.98
CA ASP A 331 6.59 33.52 -8.23
C ASP A 331 5.19 32.87 -8.33
N MET A 332 4.88 31.96 -7.41
CA MET A 332 3.66 31.18 -7.45
C MET A 332 2.45 32.03 -7.03
N THR A 333 1.49 32.11 -7.94
CA THR A 333 0.10 32.48 -7.64
C THR A 333 -0.79 31.25 -7.75
N LYS A 334 -1.95 31.28 -7.08
CA LYS A 334 -2.94 30.20 -7.21
C LYS A 334 -3.33 29.96 -8.67
N GLU A 335 -3.41 31.01 -9.48
CA GLU A 335 -3.76 30.94 -10.90
C GLU A 335 -2.65 30.32 -11.75
N SER A 336 -1.40 30.76 -11.58
CA SER A 336 -0.26 30.23 -12.35
C SER A 336 0.01 28.76 -12.04
N ALA A 337 -0.01 28.36 -10.77
CA ALA A 337 0.15 26.95 -10.39
C ALA A 337 -1.06 26.09 -10.78
N SER A 338 -2.30 26.61 -10.68
CA SER A 338 -3.49 25.92 -11.22
C SER A 338 -3.34 25.64 -12.71
N LYS A 339 -2.88 26.63 -13.48
CA LYS A 339 -2.65 26.48 -14.91
C LYS A 339 -1.58 25.43 -15.19
N LEU A 340 -0.43 25.50 -14.49
CA LEU A 340 0.66 24.55 -14.65
C LEU A 340 0.20 23.10 -14.37
N PHE A 341 -0.43 22.86 -13.22
CA PHE A 341 -0.90 21.52 -12.85
C PHE A 341 -2.01 21.02 -13.76
N SER A 342 -2.94 21.88 -14.18
CA SER A 342 -3.98 21.50 -15.14
C SER A 342 -3.39 21.06 -16.50
N ILE A 343 -2.39 21.79 -17.00
CA ILE A 343 -1.69 21.43 -18.24
C ILE A 343 -0.91 20.13 -18.04
N LEU A 344 -0.18 19.99 -16.93
CA LEU A 344 0.58 18.79 -16.59
C LEU A 344 -0.32 17.55 -16.56
N PHE A 345 -1.47 17.61 -15.88
CA PHE A 345 -2.38 16.48 -15.76
C PHE A 345 -2.91 16.06 -17.14
N ARG A 346 -3.43 17.02 -17.91
CA ARG A 346 -3.97 16.76 -19.25
C ARG A 346 -2.90 16.22 -20.21
N LYS A 347 -1.71 16.83 -20.25
CA LYS A 347 -0.63 16.44 -21.17
C LYS A 347 -0.01 15.11 -20.76
N ALA A 348 0.07 14.80 -19.48
CA ALA A 348 0.58 13.52 -19.00
C ALA A 348 -0.24 12.35 -19.56
N ASP A 349 -1.57 12.37 -19.41
CA ASP A 349 -2.44 11.32 -19.94
C ASP A 349 -2.39 11.23 -21.48
N GLN A 350 -2.40 12.37 -22.17
CA GLN A 350 -2.30 12.41 -23.63
C GLN A 350 -0.98 11.84 -24.16
N LEU A 351 0.14 12.29 -23.62
CA LEU A 351 1.47 11.88 -24.07
C LEU A 351 1.75 10.44 -23.70
N ASP A 352 1.31 9.97 -22.54
CA ASP A 352 1.50 8.57 -22.15
C ASP A 352 0.85 7.62 -23.16
N ASN A 353 -0.40 7.89 -23.55
CA ASN A 353 -1.10 7.13 -24.59
C ASN A 353 -0.40 7.20 -25.95
N ILE A 354 0.07 8.37 -26.39
CA ILE A 354 0.78 8.53 -27.67
C ILE A 354 2.09 7.73 -27.67
N LEU A 355 2.88 7.85 -26.60
CA LEU A 355 4.18 7.20 -26.50
C LEU A 355 4.05 5.68 -26.53
N ILE A 356 3.05 5.13 -25.83
CA ILE A 356 2.79 3.68 -25.83
C ILE A 356 2.28 3.22 -27.20
N ASN A 357 1.25 3.87 -27.75
CA ASN A 357 0.58 3.40 -28.96
C ASN A 357 1.41 3.61 -30.24
N ASP A 358 2.06 4.77 -30.37
CA ASP A 358 2.68 5.18 -31.63
C ASP A 358 4.19 4.91 -31.65
N TYR A 359 4.84 4.96 -30.48
CA TYR A 359 6.29 4.80 -30.35
C TYR A 359 6.70 3.46 -29.72
N GLY A 360 5.73 2.64 -29.31
CA GLY A 360 5.97 1.32 -28.72
C GLY A 360 6.66 1.38 -27.37
N CYS A 361 6.55 2.49 -26.65
CA CYS A 361 7.03 2.60 -25.28
C CYS A 361 6.33 1.57 -24.39
N LEU A 362 7.06 1.09 -23.38
CA LEU A 362 6.52 0.12 -22.44
C LEU A 362 5.71 0.85 -21.36
N PRO A 363 4.47 0.39 -21.05
CA PRO A 363 3.74 0.90 -19.91
C PRO A 363 4.60 0.75 -18.65
N ARG A 364 4.55 1.73 -17.75
CA ARG A 364 5.23 1.57 -16.47
C ARG A 364 4.60 0.43 -15.68
N LEU A 365 5.36 -0.64 -15.49
CA LEU A 365 5.12 -1.56 -14.38
C LEU A 365 5.24 -0.74 -13.09
N GLN A 366 4.36 -0.99 -12.12
CA GLN A 366 4.46 -0.42 -10.79
C GLN A 366 5.71 -1.02 -10.13
N GLU A 367 6.88 -0.51 -10.48
CA GLU A 367 8.13 -0.75 -9.78
C GLU A 367 8.59 0.62 -9.29
N ALA A 368 8.65 0.74 -7.97
CA ALA A 368 8.94 1.95 -7.21
C ALA A 368 10.40 2.39 -7.39
#